data_AF-A0A7V5R2L2-F1
#
_entry.id   AF-A0A7V5R2L2-F1
#
_cell.length_a   1.000
_cell.length_b   1.000
_cell.length_c   1.000
_cell.angle_alpha   90.00
_cell.angle_beta   90.00
_cell.angle_gamma   90.00
#
_symmetry.space_group_name_H-M   'P 1'
#
loop_
_entity.id
_entity.type
_entity.pdbx_description
1 polymer ?
#
loop_
_entity_poly.entity_id
_entity_poly.type
_entity_poly.pdbx_seq_one_letter_code
_entity_poly.pdbx_strand_id
1 'polypeptide(L)'
;MKATGTFSVDLKPLDGFTHGVGGNNLARMSIEKVFQGELDAISTGEMLSASTAVKGSAAYVAIEQVVGSLNGKSGSFILQHFASMQGDKQQSNVVVVPDSGTGQLNGLSG
;
A
#
# COMPACT_ATOMS: atom_id res chain seq x y z
N MET A 1 -0.35 -1.17 -20.70
CA MET A 1 -1.05 -2.44 -20.34
C MET A 1 -1.89 -2.15 -19.10
N LYS A 2 -3.06 -2.75 -18.96
CA LYS A 2 -3.91 -2.62 -17.77
C LYS A 2 -4.14 -4.04 -17.24
N ALA A 3 -3.94 -4.24 -15.94
CA ALA A 3 -4.26 -5.48 -15.25
C ALA A 3 -5.45 -5.28 -14.29
N THR A 4 -6.30 -6.28 -14.12
CA THR A 4 -7.45 -6.25 -13.20
C THR A 4 -7.51 -7.54 -12.39
N GLY A 5 -7.89 -7.43 -11.13
CA GLY A 5 -7.99 -8.56 -10.21
C GLY A 5 -8.61 -8.16 -8.88
N THR A 6 -8.61 -9.08 -7.93
CA THR A 6 -9.05 -8.85 -6.56
C THR A 6 -7.88 -9.01 -5.60
N PHE A 7 -8.00 -8.45 -4.39
CA PHE A 7 -7.06 -8.73 -3.33
C PHE A 7 -7.76 -8.78 -1.98
N SER A 8 -7.21 -9.54 -1.05
CA SER A 8 -7.50 -9.43 0.39
C SER A 8 -6.38 -8.67 1.08
N VAL A 9 -6.69 -8.04 2.22
CA VAL A 9 -5.71 -7.34 3.04
C VAL A 9 -5.93 -7.69 4.51
N ASP A 10 -4.85 -8.03 5.20
CA ASP A 10 -4.78 -8.19 6.65
C ASP A 10 -3.87 -7.10 7.22
N LEU A 11 -4.37 -6.39 8.24
CA LEU A 11 -3.68 -5.28 8.90
C LEU A 11 -3.54 -5.58 10.38
N LYS A 12 -2.31 -5.58 10.88
CA LYS A 12 -2.05 -5.80 12.31
C LYS A 12 -1.39 -4.56 12.91
N PRO A 13 -1.87 -4.06 14.06
CA PRO A 13 -1.22 -2.97 14.77
C PRO A 13 0.24 -3.31 15.09
N LEU A 14 1.12 -2.34 14.91
CA LEU A 14 2.51 -2.37 15.35
C LEU A 14 2.76 -1.18 16.29
N ASP A 15 3.80 -1.29 17.11
CA ASP A 15 4.21 -0.18 17.98
C ASP A 15 4.64 1.03 17.14
N GLY A 16 3.93 2.14 17.30
CA GLY A 16 4.30 3.42 16.69
C GLY A 16 5.40 4.12 17.49
N PHE A 17 6.27 4.87 16.81
CA PHE A 17 7.30 5.67 17.48
C PHE A 17 6.71 6.87 18.24
N THR A 18 5.61 7.42 17.73
CA THR A 18 4.96 8.61 18.28
C THR A 18 3.46 8.41 18.36
N HIS A 19 2.83 9.20 19.22
CA HIS A 19 1.39 9.24 19.40
C HIS A 19 0.82 10.57 18.93
N GLY A 20 -0.43 10.55 18.47
CA GLY A 20 -1.13 11.77 18.13
C GLY A 20 -1.41 12.63 19.36
N VAL A 21 -1.42 13.95 19.16
CA VAL A 21 -1.76 14.95 20.19
C VAL A 21 -2.91 15.82 19.70
N GLY A 22 -3.63 16.48 20.62
CA GLY A 22 -4.70 17.42 20.26
C GLY A 22 -5.89 16.76 19.57
N GLY A 23 -6.23 15.52 19.94
CA GLY A 23 -7.33 14.75 19.34
C GLY A 23 -6.98 14.05 18.02
N ASN A 24 -5.74 14.17 17.55
CA ASN A 24 -5.23 13.36 16.44
C ASN A 24 -4.80 11.98 16.94
N ASN A 25 -4.83 10.98 16.07
CA ASN A 25 -4.32 9.64 16.31
C ASN A 25 -3.32 9.26 15.21
N LEU A 26 -2.21 8.66 15.61
CA LEU A 26 -1.18 8.13 14.71
C LEU A 26 -1.07 6.62 14.95
N ALA A 27 -0.97 5.84 13.88
CA ALA A 27 -0.83 4.39 13.97
C ALA A 27 0.20 3.87 12.97
N ARG A 28 0.88 2.79 13.36
CA ARG A 28 1.71 1.96 12.49
C ARG A 28 1.06 0.58 12.37
N MET A 29 0.99 0.03 11.17
CA MET A 29 0.38 -1.26 10.89
C MET A 29 1.29 -2.09 9.98
N SER A 30 1.35 -3.40 10.20
CA SER A 30 1.84 -4.31 9.17
C SER A 30 0.77 -4.52 8.11
N ILE A 31 1.19 -4.78 6.88
CA ILE A 31 0.33 -5.16 5.77
C ILE A 31 0.71 -6.57 5.32
N GLU A 32 -0.28 -7.42 5.13
CA GLU A 32 -0.19 -8.62 4.31
C GLU A 32 -1.34 -8.58 3.29
N LYS A 33 -1.04 -8.77 2.00
CA LYS A 33 -2.07 -8.89 0.96
C LYS A 33 -1.88 -10.14 0.12
N VAL A 34 -2.99 -10.66 -0.37
CA VAL A 34 -3.02 -11.72 -1.37
C VAL A 34 -3.78 -11.19 -2.58
N PHE A 35 -3.11 -11.10 -3.72
CA PHE A 35 -3.66 -10.68 -5.01
C PHE A 35 -4.03 -11.89 -5.86
N GLN A 36 -5.15 -11.81 -6.56
CA GLN A 36 -5.68 -12.86 -7.41
C GLN A 36 -6.16 -12.29 -8.75
N GLY A 37 -5.84 -12.99 -9.84
CA GLY A 37 -6.18 -12.59 -11.20
C GLY A 37 -4.92 -12.39 -12.05
N GLU A 38 -4.88 -11.33 -12.84
CA GLU A 38 -3.72 -11.01 -13.68
C GLU A 38 -2.45 -10.68 -12.87
N LEU A 39 -2.61 -10.18 -11.64
CA LEU A 39 -1.59 -10.17 -10.61
C LEU A 39 -1.92 -11.30 -9.61
N ASP A 40 -1.13 -12.36 -9.65
CA ASP A 40 -1.19 -13.47 -8.70
C ASP A 40 0.06 -13.40 -7.81
N ALA A 41 -0.09 -12.82 -6.62
CA ALA A 41 1.03 -12.41 -5.79
C ALA A 41 0.66 -12.28 -4.32
N ILE A 42 1.68 -12.28 -3.46
CA ILE A 42 1.58 -11.89 -2.06
C ILE A 42 2.38 -10.61 -1.88
N SER A 43 1.88 -9.69 -1.04
CA SER A 43 2.69 -8.56 -0.58
C SER A 43 2.78 -8.49 0.93
N THR A 44 3.91 -7.97 1.40
CA THR A 44 4.12 -7.60 2.80
C THR A 44 4.72 -6.20 2.87
N GLY A 45 4.37 -5.47 3.92
CA GLY A 45 4.82 -4.09 4.06
C GLY A 45 4.37 -3.45 5.37
N GLU A 46 4.53 -2.14 5.42
CA GLU A 46 4.11 -1.34 6.57
C GLU A 46 3.39 -0.08 6.13
N MET A 47 2.49 0.37 6.98
CA MET A 47 1.70 1.58 6.81
C MET A 47 1.81 2.47 8.04
N LEU A 48 1.91 3.77 7.80
CA LEU A 48 1.67 4.80 8.80
C LEU A 48 0.37 5.51 8.45
N SER A 49 -0.50 5.68 9.43
CA SER A 49 -1.75 6.41 9.26
C SER A 49 -1.91 7.50 10.31
N ALA A 50 -2.66 8.53 9.92
CA ALA A 50 -3.07 9.62 10.78
C ALA A 50 -4.57 9.83 10.61
N SER A 51 -5.31 9.89 11.71
CA SER A 51 -6.67 10.40 11.73
C SER A 51 -6.72 11.66 12.60
N THR A 52 -7.52 12.63 12.17
CA THR A 52 -7.65 13.90 12.89
C THR A 52 -8.91 13.92 13.76
N ALA A 53 -9.04 14.95 14.61
CA ALA A 53 -10.27 15.21 15.34
C ALA A 53 -11.48 15.54 14.43
N VAL A 54 -11.22 15.92 13.16
CA VAL A 54 -12.27 16.20 12.18
C VAL A 54 -12.68 14.90 11.49
N LYS A 55 -13.95 14.50 11.67
CA LYS A 55 -14.52 13.31 11.03
C LYS A 55 -14.30 13.34 9.52
N GLY A 56 -13.83 12.23 8.96
CA GLY A 56 -13.54 12.10 7.53
C GLY A 56 -12.24 12.76 7.07
N SER A 57 -11.40 13.28 7.99
CA SER A 57 -10.07 13.80 7.67
C SER A 57 -8.99 12.89 8.22
N ALA A 58 -8.22 12.29 7.31
CA ALA A 58 -7.19 11.31 7.62
C ALA A 58 -6.17 11.21 6.46
N ALA A 59 -5.04 10.57 6.72
CA ALA A 59 -4.02 10.28 5.71
C ALA A 59 -3.35 8.95 6.00
N TYR A 60 -2.77 8.33 4.98
CA TYR A 60 -1.84 7.22 5.17
C TYR A 60 -0.75 7.21 4.10
N VAL A 61 0.38 6.60 4.47
CA VAL A 61 1.46 6.23 3.56
C VAL A 61 1.83 4.78 3.83
N ALA A 62 2.27 4.08 2.80
CA ALA A 62 2.70 2.70 2.93
C ALA A 62 3.75 2.35 1.87
N ILE A 63 4.60 1.37 2.19
CA ILE A 63 5.49 0.72 1.24
C ILE A 63 5.29 -0.78 1.42
N GLU A 64 5.10 -1.50 0.31
CA GLU A 64 4.95 -2.96 0.31
C GLU A 64 5.77 -3.62 -0.80
N GLN A 65 6.41 -4.75 -0.48
CA GLN A 65 7.07 -5.62 -1.44
C GLN A 65 6.07 -6.64 -1.95
N VAL A 66 5.83 -6.64 -3.25
CA VAL A 66 5.00 -7.62 -3.95
C VAL A 66 5.90 -8.70 -4.54
N VAL A 67 5.53 -9.98 -4.38
CA VAL A 67 6.23 -11.14 -4.96
C VAL A 67 5.20 -12.08 -5.58
N GLY A 68 5.38 -12.44 -6.85
CA GLY A 68 4.46 -13.33 -7.56
C GLY A 68 4.62 -13.26 -9.08
N SER A 69 3.48 -13.26 -9.78
CA SER A 69 3.43 -13.13 -11.24
C SER A 69 2.44 -12.06 -11.70
N LEU A 70 2.82 -11.32 -12.74
CA LEU A 70 1.96 -10.36 -13.42
C LEU A 70 1.84 -10.76 -14.89
N ASN A 71 0.64 -11.10 -15.33
CA ASN A 71 0.38 -11.60 -16.69
C ASN A 71 1.33 -12.75 -17.08
N GLY A 72 1.55 -13.68 -16.14
CA GLY A 72 2.43 -14.83 -16.32
C GLY A 72 3.93 -14.53 -16.23
N LYS A 73 4.34 -13.27 -16.02
CA LYS A 73 5.75 -12.90 -15.79
C LYS A 73 6.06 -12.93 -14.30
N SER A 74 6.97 -13.80 -13.90
CA SER A 74 7.37 -13.96 -12.50
C SER A 74 8.42 -12.92 -12.09
N GLY A 75 8.27 -12.38 -10.88
CA GLY A 75 9.21 -11.44 -10.31
C GLY A 75 8.70 -10.83 -9.01
N SER A 76 9.32 -9.74 -8.61
CA SER A 76 8.91 -8.91 -7.49
C SER A 76 8.99 -7.43 -7.86
N PHE A 77 8.31 -6.57 -7.11
CA PHE A 77 8.39 -5.12 -7.23
C PHE A 77 7.86 -4.46 -5.96
N ILE A 78 8.15 -3.18 -5.74
CA ILE A 78 7.70 -2.45 -4.55
C ILE A 78 6.61 -1.45 -4.97
N LEU A 79 5.53 -1.41 -4.19
CA LEU A 79 4.50 -0.37 -4.30
C LEU A 79 4.67 0.68 -3.20
N GLN A 80 4.54 1.95 -3.56
CA GLN A 80 4.48 3.09 -2.64
C GLN A 80 3.10 3.72 -2.68
N HIS A 81 2.54 3.99 -1.51
CA HIS A 81 1.21 4.57 -1.32
C HIS A 81 1.31 5.96 -0.71
N PHE A 82 0.45 6.85 -1.18
CA PHE A 82 0.16 8.14 -0.55
C PHE A 82 -1.32 8.43 -0.68
N ALA A 83 -2.01 8.66 0.43
CA ALA A 83 -3.42 9.00 0.40
C ALA A 83 -3.80 10.04 1.46
N SER A 84 -4.79 10.86 1.13
CA SER A 84 -5.41 11.85 2.01
C SER A 84 -6.92 11.87 1.82
N MET A 85 -7.62 12.24 2.90
CA MET A 85 -9.07 12.33 2.99
C MET A 85 -9.44 13.66 3.64
N GLN A 86 -10.49 14.30 3.12
CA GLN A 86 -11.12 15.49 3.69
C GLN A 86 -12.63 15.46 3.41
N GLY A 87 -13.39 14.89 4.35
CA GLY A 87 -14.82 14.63 4.15
C GLY A 87 -15.00 13.60 3.03
N ASP A 88 -15.79 13.93 2.01
CA ASP A 88 -16.01 13.06 0.84
C ASP A 88 -14.89 13.17 -0.21
N LYS A 89 -13.95 14.11 -0.04
CA LYS A 89 -12.81 14.25 -0.96
C LYS A 89 -11.72 13.29 -0.54
N GLN A 90 -11.37 12.37 -1.44
CA GLN A 90 -10.26 11.45 -1.27
C GLN A 90 -9.27 11.60 -2.42
N GLN A 91 -7.98 11.58 -2.10
CA GLN A 91 -6.91 11.44 -3.06
C GLN A 91 -6.08 10.22 -2.66
N SER A 92 -5.74 9.38 -3.64
CA SER A 92 -4.81 8.28 -3.44
C SER A 92 -3.94 8.11 -4.66
N ASN A 93 -2.66 7.89 -4.42
CA ASN A 93 -1.68 7.52 -5.43
C ASN A 93 -0.96 6.27 -4.97
N VAL A 94 -0.91 5.26 -5.84
CA VAL A 94 -0.17 4.02 -5.63
C VAL A 94 0.69 3.84 -6.86
N VAL A 95 2.01 3.76 -6.68
CA VAL A 95 2.96 3.69 -7.78
C VAL A 95 3.98 2.58 -7.55
N VAL A 96 4.50 2.03 -8.64
CA VAL A 96 5.69 1.16 -8.59
C VAL A 96 6.90 2.04 -8.28
N VAL A 97 7.68 1.68 -7.25
CA VAL A 97 8.94 2.35 -6.96
C VAL A 97 9.90 2.14 -8.14
N PRO A 98 10.51 3.19 -8.71
CA PRO A 98 11.41 3.07 -9.85
C PRO A 98 12.49 2.01 -9.63
N ASP A 99 12.73 1.21 -10.67
CA ASP A 99 13.76 0.15 -10.69
C ASP A 99 13.61 -0.94 -9.60
N SER A 100 12.46 -1.01 -8.92
CA SER A 100 12.20 -2.05 -7.91
C SER A 100 11.82 -3.41 -8.51
N GLY A 101 11.45 -3.44 -9.80
CA GLY A 101 11.08 -4.64 -10.51
C GLY A 101 12.24 -5.63 -10.63
N THR A 102 12.00 -6.92 -10.38
CA THR A 102 13.01 -7.99 -10.48
C THR A 102 12.57 -9.11 -11.42
N GLY A 103 13.50 -9.99 -11.80
CA GLY A 103 13.19 -11.15 -12.65
C GLY A 103 12.62 -10.74 -14.00
N GLN A 104 11.47 -11.28 -14.37
CA GLN A 104 10.79 -10.92 -15.63
C GLN A 104 10.03 -9.59 -15.54
N LEU A 105 10.03 -8.96 -14.36
CA LEU A 105 9.43 -7.66 -14.08
C LEU A 105 10.49 -6.55 -13.97
N ASN A 106 11.75 -6.81 -14.34
CA ASN A 106 12.77 -5.77 -14.48
C ASN A 106 12.26 -4.64 -15.41
N GLY A 107 12.41 -3.39 -14.98
CA GLY A 107 11.92 -2.21 -15.71
C GLY A 107 10.41 -1.98 -15.63
N LEU A 108 9.69 -2.66 -14.72
CA LEU A 108 8.27 -2.38 -14.46
C LEU A 108 8.07 -0.94 -13.96
N SER A 109 7.04 -0.29 -14.50
CA SER A 109 6.56 1.03 -14.09
C SER A 109 5.04 1.05 -14.13
N GLY A 110 4.40 1.81 -13.23
CA GLY A 110 2.95 1.96 -13.20
C GLY A 110 2.45 2.59 -11.91
#